data_AF-A0A2E1P705-F1
#
_entry.id   AF-A0A2E1P705-F1
#
_cell.length_a   1.000
_cell.length_b   1.000
_cell.length_c   1.000
_cell.angle_alpha   90.00
_cell.angle_beta   90.00
_cell.angle_gamma   90.00
#
_symmetry.space_group_name_H-M   'P 1'
#
loop_
_entity.id
_entity.type
_entity.pdbx_description
1 polymer ?
#
loop_
_entity_poly.entity_id
_entity_poly.type
_entity_poly.pdbx_seq_one_letter_code
_entity_poly.pdbx_strand_id
1 'polypeptide(L)'
;MWDGKRYALDQVKKLDFERVSERVDFKKDITNLNSFDRVLFFEFKNDIRKQTMYVLKDGIRYKIDDPNNLFELKAAFREAINFPSDFDRMLHMAYQTIMEADQNNLEESRIIVKQMIKEDGLLKNDEIIQDFLKEPANKFYREAKNKTAYAMRNYNFDLEILPAIMADMRELKTKNEIELLKKAITISVVGQIEVMKAMHPQMSEREIQGIHEFVYRKYGAADEGYPSIVGGGENGCVLHYTDNEKQKLNNQLVLMDLGAEFYGYTADVTRTVPSNGVFSSEQRALYQIVFDSQEASIKAAKVGNSFRDLYLLSYDIIAGGLMKLGIIEEVSEAKKYYPHGLSHHIGLDVHDPGNYKLLAPNMVITIEPGIYIPQGSPCDPKWWNLGIRIEDDVLVTSEGPINLSAGAPRKWSEIEALMREESVLEKFVLPEIDTLVK
;
A
#
# COMPACT_ATOMS: atom_id res chain seq x y z
N MET A 1 6.73 18.64 7.50
CA MET A 1 7.17 17.48 8.30
C MET A 1 6.07 17.18 9.29
N TRP A 2 5.44 16.02 9.17
CA TRP A 2 4.42 15.56 10.11
C TRP A 2 5.11 15.00 11.35
N ASP A 3 4.95 15.65 12.49
CA ASP A 3 5.47 15.21 13.79
C ASP A 3 4.33 14.72 14.71
N GLY A 4 3.16 14.42 14.13
CA GLY A 4 1.94 14.06 14.85
C GLY A 4 1.26 15.22 15.57
N LYS A 5 1.81 16.45 15.53
CA LYS A 5 1.19 17.59 16.22
C LYS A 5 0.15 18.26 15.36
N ARG A 6 -1.02 18.49 15.96
CA ARG A 6 -2.04 19.36 15.40
C ARG A 6 -1.72 20.81 15.77
N TYR A 7 -1.45 21.64 14.77
CA TYR A 7 -1.23 23.06 14.96
C TYR A 7 -2.53 23.78 15.37
N ALA A 8 -2.39 24.73 16.30
CA ALA A 8 -3.43 25.69 16.61
C ALA A 8 -3.61 26.71 15.46
N LEU A 9 -4.76 27.38 15.40
CA LEU A 9 -5.09 28.30 14.31
C LEU A 9 -4.04 29.40 14.10
N ASP A 10 -3.48 29.95 15.17
CA ASP A 10 -2.43 30.98 15.12
C ASP A 10 -1.10 30.44 14.59
N GLN A 11 -0.83 29.15 14.77
CA GLN A 11 0.35 28.48 14.21
C GLN A 11 0.15 28.21 12.72
N VAL A 12 -1.04 27.75 12.30
CA VAL A 12 -1.36 27.53 10.88
C VAL A 12 -1.34 28.84 10.10
N LYS A 13 -1.81 29.95 10.69
CA LYS A 13 -1.73 31.29 10.10
C LYS A 13 -0.29 31.77 9.82
N LYS A 14 0.72 31.15 10.42
CA LYS A 14 2.14 31.44 10.16
C LYS A 14 2.72 30.60 9.00
N LEU A 15 1.94 29.67 8.43
CA LEU A 15 2.35 28.81 7.31
C LEU A 15 2.08 29.45 5.94
N ASP A 16 1.98 30.78 5.88
CA ASP A 16 1.79 31.57 4.66
C ASP A 16 0.53 31.23 3.83
N PHE A 17 -0.44 30.54 4.43
CA PHE A 17 -1.76 30.38 3.82
C PHE A 17 -2.50 31.72 3.81
N GLU A 18 -2.94 32.17 2.62
CA GLU A 18 -3.74 33.39 2.46
C GLU A 18 -5.04 33.37 3.25
N ARG A 19 -5.59 32.17 3.48
CA ARG A 19 -6.83 31.97 4.23
C ARG A 19 -6.76 30.73 5.11
N VAL A 20 -7.03 30.92 6.40
CA VAL A 20 -7.20 29.84 7.39
C VAL A 20 -8.41 30.16 8.26
N SER A 21 -9.38 29.24 8.31
CA SER A 21 -10.63 29.40 9.07
C SER A 21 -10.96 28.15 9.89
N GLU A 22 -11.58 28.35 11.06
CA GLU A 22 -12.19 27.26 11.82
C GLU A 22 -13.40 26.69 11.08
N ARG A 23 -13.77 25.44 11.39
CA ARG A 23 -14.91 24.78 10.72
C ARG A 23 -16.24 25.50 10.93
N VAL A 24 -16.40 26.19 12.06
CA VAL A 24 -17.64 26.90 12.42
C VAL A 24 -17.84 28.17 11.60
N ASP A 25 -16.75 28.69 11.04
CA ASP A 25 -16.74 29.88 10.18
C ASP A 25 -16.66 29.50 8.70
N PHE A 26 -16.17 28.30 8.38
CA PHE A 26 -16.10 27.78 7.02
C PHE A 26 -17.41 27.93 6.24
N LYS A 27 -18.56 27.59 6.83
CA LYS A 27 -19.88 27.74 6.18
C LYS A 27 -20.29 29.20 5.96
N LYS A 28 -19.91 30.09 6.87
CA LYS A 28 -20.24 31.53 6.78
C LYS A 28 -19.38 32.22 5.73
N ASP A 29 -18.15 31.75 5.61
CA ASP A 29 -17.12 32.30 4.73
C ASP A 29 -16.92 31.47 3.47
N ILE A 30 -17.85 30.58 3.09
CA ILE A 30 -17.70 29.72 1.91
C ILE A 30 -17.85 30.51 0.59
N THR A 31 -17.75 31.83 0.65
CA THR A 31 -17.97 32.75 -0.46
C THR A 31 -16.95 32.57 -1.59
N ASN A 32 -17.52 32.46 -2.79
CA ASN A 32 -16.92 32.49 -4.13
C ASN A 32 -15.79 31.49 -4.39
N LEU A 33 -15.95 30.22 -4.03
CA LEU A 33 -15.14 29.15 -4.64
C LEU A 33 -15.25 29.18 -6.18
N ASN A 34 -16.36 29.69 -6.72
CA ASN A 34 -16.56 30.00 -8.14
C ASN A 34 -15.62 31.07 -8.72
N SER A 35 -14.92 31.86 -7.88
CA SER A 35 -13.92 32.82 -8.36
C SER A 35 -12.55 32.21 -8.64
N PHE A 36 -12.32 30.98 -8.15
CA PHE A 36 -11.10 30.25 -8.46
C PHE A 36 -11.26 29.53 -9.80
N ASP A 37 -10.22 29.63 -10.65
CA ASP A 37 -10.14 28.87 -11.90
C ASP A 37 -10.20 27.36 -11.66
N ARG A 38 -9.62 26.92 -10.53
CA ARG A 38 -9.64 25.53 -10.07
C ARG A 38 -9.69 25.41 -8.54
N VAL A 39 -10.54 24.50 -8.07
CA VAL A 39 -10.69 24.10 -6.67
C VAL A 39 -10.19 22.66 -6.53
N LEU A 40 -9.01 22.49 -5.95
CA LEU A 40 -8.38 21.19 -5.79
C LEU A 40 -8.80 20.56 -4.46
N PHE A 41 -9.28 19.32 -4.47
CA PHE A 41 -9.66 18.64 -3.23
C PHE A 41 -9.62 17.11 -3.37
N PHE A 42 -9.59 16.40 -2.23
CA PHE A 42 -9.75 14.95 -2.21
C PHE A 42 -11.23 14.59 -2.31
N GLU A 43 -11.57 13.62 -3.16
CA GLU A 43 -12.95 13.15 -3.27
C GLU A 43 -13.50 12.73 -1.89
N PHE A 44 -14.62 13.36 -1.50
CA PHE A 44 -15.23 13.03 -0.22
C PHE A 44 -15.87 11.65 -0.29
N LYS A 45 -15.28 10.67 0.42
CA LYS A 45 -15.99 9.43 0.74
C LYS A 45 -17.31 9.78 1.45
N ASN A 46 -18.38 9.03 1.16
CA ASN A 46 -19.68 9.19 1.78
C ASN A 46 -19.56 8.97 3.29
N ASP A 47 -19.52 10.05 4.08
CA ASP A 47 -19.60 9.96 5.54
C ASP A 47 -21.04 10.25 5.94
N ILE A 48 -21.78 9.18 6.21
CA ILE A 48 -23.21 9.23 6.58
C ILE A 48 -23.42 9.54 8.07
N ARG A 49 -22.35 9.73 8.85
CA ARG A 49 -22.45 9.88 10.30
C ARG A 49 -22.76 11.34 10.67
N LYS A 50 -23.97 11.58 11.17
CA LYS A 50 -24.28 12.80 11.92
C LYS A 50 -23.54 12.76 13.25
N GLN A 51 -22.58 13.66 13.42
CA GLN A 51 -21.83 13.78 14.67
C GLN A 51 -22.59 14.66 15.67
N THR A 52 -22.59 14.22 16.92
CA THR A 52 -23.13 14.97 18.06
C THR A 52 -21.98 15.54 18.88
N MET A 53 -22.13 16.76 19.37
CA MET A 53 -21.21 17.35 20.33
C MET A 53 -21.84 17.38 21.74
N TYR A 54 -21.01 17.66 22.74
CA TYR A 54 -21.49 17.87 24.10
C TYR A 54 -21.35 19.32 24.49
N VAL A 55 -22.41 19.91 25.04
CA VAL A 55 -22.40 21.25 25.62
C VAL A 55 -22.74 21.17 27.10
N LEU A 56 -22.05 21.97 27.90
CA LEU A 56 -22.36 22.13 29.32
C LEU A 56 -23.36 23.28 29.47
N LYS A 57 -24.50 22.99 30.09
CA LYS A 57 -25.50 24.01 30.48
C LYS A 57 -25.80 23.79 31.97
N ASP A 58 -25.55 24.82 32.79
CA ASP A 58 -25.72 24.77 34.25
C ASP A 58 -25.00 23.59 34.93
N GLY A 59 -23.80 23.25 34.46
CA GLY A 59 -22.99 22.14 34.98
C GLY A 59 -23.44 20.74 34.52
N ILE A 60 -24.51 20.64 33.72
CA ILE A 60 -25.02 19.39 33.17
C ILE A 60 -24.58 19.25 31.71
N ARG A 61 -24.07 18.06 31.36
CA ARG A 61 -23.58 17.75 30.02
C ARG A 61 -24.74 17.29 29.13
N TYR A 62 -25.10 18.10 28.13
CA TYR A 62 -26.11 17.77 27.13
C TYR A 62 -25.45 17.31 25.84
N LYS A 63 -26.01 16.26 25.23
CA LYS A 63 -25.65 15.82 23.87
C LYS A 63 -26.52 16.60 22.89
N ILE A 64 -25.91 17.32 21.96
CA ILE A 64 -26.59 18.10 20.93
C ILE A 64 -26.05 17.72 19.56
N ASP A 65 -26.85 17.92 18.51
CA ASP A 65 -26.35 17.81 17.14
C ASP A 65 -25.31 18.89 16.89
N ASP A 66 -24.19 18.52 16.27
CA ASP A 66 -23.17 19.49 15.88
C ASP A 66 -23.57 20.11 14.53
N PRO A 67 -23.97 21.39 14.48
CA PRO A 67 -24.41 22.04 13.24
C PRO A 67 -23.26 22.26 12.24
N ASN A 68 -22.01 22.01 12.66
CA ASN A 68 -20.81 22.09 11.84
C ASN A 68 -20.12 20.72 11.78
N ASN A 69 -20.89 19.63 11.88
CA ASN A 69 -20.36 18.30 11.65
C ASN A 69 -19.83 18.15 10.22
N LEU A 70 -18.99 17.13 10.02
CA LEU A 70 -18.34 16.87 8.73
C LEU A 70 -19.34 16.64 7.58
N PHE A 71 -20.49 16.02 7.85
CA PHE A 71 -21.53 15.80 6.85
C PHE A 71 -22.06 17.13 6.29
N GLU A 72 -22.43 18.05 7.17
CA GLU A 72 -22.94 19.36 6.77
C GLU A 72 -21.87 20.26 6.13
N LEU A 73 -20.61 20.14 6.55
CA LEU A 73 -19.48 20.85 5.93
C LEU A 73 -19.24 20.37 4.49
N LYS A 74 -19.31 19.05 4.27
CA LYS A 74 -19.21 18.45 2.92
C LYS A 74 -20.35 18.91 2.03
N ALA A 75 -21.59 18.94 2.55
CA ALA A 75 -22.75 19.41 1.80
C ALA A 75 -22.58 20.87 1.36
N ALA A 76 -22.23 21.77 2.29
CA ALA A 76 -21.98 23.18 1.97
C ALA A 76 -20.85 23.36 0.94
N PHE A 77 -19.75 22.60 1.06
CA PHE A 77 -18.65 22.67 0.09
C PHE A 77 -19.05 22.16 -1.29
N ARG A 78 -19.77 21.04 -1.38
CA ARG A 78 -20.27 20.50 -2.65
C ARG A 78 -21.19 21.50 -3.36
N GLU A 79 -22.10 22.14 -2.63
CA GLU A 79 -22.94 23.21 -3.17
C GLU A 79 -22.09 24.39 -3.68
N ALA A 80 -21.09 24.81 -2.92
CA ALA A 80 -20.24 25.95 -3.25
C ALA A 80 -19.37 25.77 -4.50
N ILE A 81 -19.06 24.54 -4.91
CA ILE A 81 -18.30 24.22 -6.14
C ILE A 81 -19.18 23.66 -7.26
N ASN A 82 -20.51 23.69 -7.08
CA ASN A 82 -21.46 23.08 -8.01
C ASN A 82 -21.14 21.59 -8.31
N PHE A 83 -20.81 20.83 -7.26
CA PHE A 83 -20.48 19.40 -7.37
C PHE A 83 -21.73 18.58 -7.76
N PRO A 84 -21.70 17.80 -8.85
CA PRO A 84 -22.85 17.03 -9.30
C PRO A 84 -23.30 15.98 -8.29
N SER A 85 -24.62 15.79 -8.15
CA SER A 85 -25.19 14.75 -7.28
C SER A 85 -24.95 13.33 -7.81
N ASP A 86 -24.81 13.19 -9.12
CA ASP A 86 -24.55 11.97 -9.89
C ASP A 86 -23.12 11.95 -10.45
N PHE A 87 -22.18 12.61 -9.75
CA PHE A 87 -20.78 12.67 -10.17
C PHE A 87 -20.18 11.26 -10.34
N ASP A 88 -19.70 10.99 -11.54
CA ASP A 88 -18.93 9.81 -11.89
C ASP A 88 -17.46 10.22 -12.09
N ARG A 89 -16.60 9.79 -11.17
CA ARG A 89 -15.18 10.12 -11.20
C ARG A 89 -14.47 9.53 -12.43
N MET A 90 -14.79 8.29 -12.80
CA MET A 90 -14.14 7.62 -13.93
C MET A 90 -14.52 8.28 -15.25
N LEU A 91 -15.79 8.65 -15.41
CA LEU A 91 -16.25 9.46 -16.54
C LEU A 91 -15.57 10.83 -16.58
N HIS A 92 -15.47 11.50 -15.44
CA HIS A 92 -14.79 12.79 -15.33
C HIS A 92 -13.31 12.71 -15.71
N MET A 93 -12.59 11.68 -15.25
CA MET A 93 -11.19 11.43 -15.62
C MET A 93 -11.03 11.15 -17.12
N ALA A 94 -11.95 10.36 -17.70
CA ALA A 94 -11.96 10.13 -19.15
C ALA A 94 -12.15 11.44 -19.92
N TYR A 95 -13.07 12.31 -19.46
CA TYR A 95 -13.29 13.63 -20.05
C TYR A 95 -12.06 14.55 -19.92
N GLN A 96 -11.40 14.60 -18.76
CA GLN A 96 -10.13 15.33 -18.60
C GLN A 96 -9.06 14.82 -19.58
N THR A 97 -8.91 13.50 -19.69
CA THR A 97 -7.98 12.87 -20.65
C THR A 97 -8.27 13.28 -22.10
N ILE A 98 -9.55 13.34 -22.49
CA ILE A 98 -9.98 13.82 -23.82
C ILE A 98 -9.62 15.32 -24.00
N MET A 99 -9.84 16.14 -22.97
CA MET A 99 -9.53 17.58 -22.99
C MET A 99 -8.03 17.87 -23.09
N GLU A 100 -7.18 17.01 -22.54
CA GLU A 100 -5.72 17.14 -22.60
C GLU A 100 -5.12 16.54 -23.88
N ALA A 101 -5.86 15.69 -24.60
CA ALA A 101 -5.39 15.08 -25.84
C ALA A 101 -5.11 16.11 -26.94
N ASP A 102 -3.96 15.98 -27.59
CA ASP A 102 -3.50 16.75 -28.74
C ASP A 102 -2.94 15.83 -29.82
N GLN A 103 -2.33 16.39 -30.87
CA GLN A 103 -1.81 15.59 -31.99
C GLN A 103 -0.60 14.71 -31.62
N ASN A 104 0.11 15.02 -30.54
CA ASN A 104 1.31 14.32 -30.12
C ASN A 104 1.00 13.15 -29.19
N ASN A 105 -0.07 13.23 -28.39
CA ASN A 105 -0.42 12.23 -27.38
C ASN A 105 -1.76 11.51 -27.64
N LEU A 106 -2.46 11.77 -28.76
CA LEU A 106 -3.81 11.24 -29.02
C LEU A 106 -3.94 9.72 -28.83
N GLU A 107 -2.99 8.94 -29.35
CA GLU A 107 -3.02 7.47 -29.23
C GLU A 107 -2.82 7.01 -27.79
N GLU A 108 -1.94 7.67 -27.03
CA GLU A 108 -1.72 7.39 -25.61
C GLU A 108 -2.98 7.71 -24.79
N SER A 109 -3.58 8.87 -24.99
CA SER A 109 -4.84 9.26 -24.35
C SER A 109 -5.96 8.25 -24.65
N ARG A 110 -6.02 7.70 -25.85
CA ARG A 110 -6.99 6.66 -26.22
C ARG A 110 -6.73 5.33 -25.55
N ILE A 111 -5.46 4.95 -25.36
CA ILE A 111 -5.09 3.75 -24.59
C ILE A 111 -5.57 3.91 -23.14
N ILE A 112 -5.35 5.09 -22.55
CA ILE A 112 -5.80 5.42 -21.19
C ILE A 112 -7.33 5.31 -21.08
N VAL A 113 -8.08 5.96 -21.98
CA VAL A 113 -9.55 5.88 -21.97
C VAL A 113 -10.05 4.44 -22.19
N LYS A 114 -9.41 3.65 -23.06
CA LYS A 114 -9.74 2.22 -23.24
C LYS A 114 -9.47 1.40 -21.99
N GLN A 115 -8.45 1.73 -21.22
CA GLN A 115 -8.15 1.07 -19.95
C GLN A 115 -9.23 1.41 -18.90
N MET A 116 -9.65 2.68 -18.82
CA MET A 116 -10.76 3.11 -17.96
C MET A 116 -12.07 2.36 -18.30
N ILE A 117 -12.38 2.11 -19.58
CA ILE A 117 -13.55 1.31 -19.99
C ILE A 117 -13.47 -0.15 -19.51
N LYS A 118 -12.27 -0.72 -19.38
CA LYS A 118 -12.11 -2.08 -18.83
C LYS A 118 -12.39 -2.11 -17.33
N GLU A 119 -12.07 -1.03 -16.63
CA GLU A 119 -12.30 -0.87 -15.20
C GLU A 119 -13.77 -0.55 -14.91
N ASP A 120 -14.39 0.32 -15.72
CA ASP A 120 -15.83 0.59 -15.70
C ASP A 120 -16.46 0.46 -17.09
N GLY A 121 -17.18 -0.65 -17.28
CA GLY A 121 -17.86 -0.96 -18.54
C GLY A 121 -18.99 0.00 -18.91
N LEU A 122 -19.54 0.79 -17.97
CA LEU A 122 -20.60 1.75 -18.24
C LEU A 122 -20.13 2.89 -19.14
N LEU A 123 -18.84 3.26 -19.06
CA LEU A 123 -18.21 4.29 -19.88
C LEU A 123 -18.31 4.00 -21.38
N LYS A 124 -18.45 2.72 -21.77
CA LYS A 124 -18.62 2.33 -23.18
C LYS A 124 -19.88 2.92 -23.82
N ASN A 125 -20.88 3.28 -23.03
CA ASN A 125 -22.15 3.83 -23.52
C ASN A 125 -22.13 5.36 -23.68
N ASP A 126 -21.08 6.03 -23.22
CA ASP A 126 -20.96 7.48 -23.33
C ASP A 126 -20.64 7.92 -24.77
N GLU A 127 -21.44 8.83 -25.31
CA GLU A 127 -21.34 9.29 -26.71
C GLU A 127 -20.00 9.99 -26.99
N ILE A 128 -19.50 10.78 -26.04
CA ILE A 128 -18.27 11.55 -26.18
C ILE A 128 -17.06 10.62 -26.21
N ILE A 129 -17.04 9.62 -25.32
CA ILE A 129 -16.03 8.58 -25.30
C ILE A 129 -16.06 7.77 -26.61
N GLN A 130 -17.24 7.39 -27.09
CA GLN A 130 -17.37 6.68 -28.36
C GLN A 130 -16.83 7.50 -29.53
N ASP A 131 -17.17 8.78 -29.61
CA ASP A 131 -16.66 9.68 -30.63
C ASP A 131 -15.14 9.85 -30.53
N PHE A 132 -14.60 9.99 -29.32
CA PHE A 132 -13.15 10.10 -29.11
C PHE A 132 -12.39 8.85 -29.59
N LEU A 133 -12.97 7.66 -29.41
CA LEU A 133 -12.37 6.37 -29.81
C LEU A 133 -12.67 5.98 -31.28
N LYS A 134 -13.47 6.76 -32.00
CA LYS A 134 -13.91 6.47 -33.38
C LYS A 134 -12.79 6.66 -34.41
N GLU A 135 -12.84 5.87 -35.48
CA GLU A 135 -11.93 5.97 -36.63
C GLU A 135 -12.62 6.56 -37.88
N PRO A 136 -11.92 7.38 -38.71
CA PRO A 136 -10.54 7.86 -38.52
C PRO A 136 -10.44 8.98 -37.47
N ALA A 137 -9.51 8.82 -36.54
CA ALA A 137 -9.33 9.61 -35.31
C ALA A 137 -9.38 11.15 -35.45
N ASN A 138 -8.72 11.68 -36.48
CA ASN A 138 -8.40 13.11 -36.58
C ASN A 138 -9.63 14.02 -36.70
N LYS A 139 -10.77 13.51 -37.17
CA LYS A 139 -11.98 14.32 -37.35
C LYS A 139 -12.85 14.35 -36.09
N PHE A 140 -12.92 13.22 -35.37
CA PHE A 140 -13.83 13.06 -34.25
C PHE A 140 -13.25 13.52 -32.92
N TYR A 141 -11.91 13.50 -32.73
CA TYR A 141 -11.33 13.95 -31.46
C TYR A 141 -11.61 15.44 -31.16
N ARG A 142 -11.62 16.32 -32.18
CA ARG A 142 -11.96 17.74 -31.97
C ARG A 142 -13.41 17.95 -31.59
N GLU A 143 -14.32 17.16 -32.18
CA GLU A 143 -15.73 17.18 -31.83
C GLU A 143 -15.94 16.67 -30.40
N ALA A 144 -15.31 15.56 -30.03
CA ALA A 144 -15.29 15.04 -28.68
C ALA A 144 -14.80 16.09 -27.69
N LYS A 145 -13.65 16.76 -27.93
CA LYS A 145 -13.15 17.85 -27.08
C LYS A 145 -14.16 18.99 -26.90
N ASN A 146 -14.85 19.41 -27.96
CA ASN A 146 -15.87 20.45 -27.86
C ASN A 146 -17.09 19.99 -27.03
N LYS A 147 -17.56 18.75 -27.25
CA LYS A 147 -18.65 18.16 -26.45
C LYS A 147 -18.24 18.03 -24.99
N THR A 148 -17.00 17.59 -24.71
CA THR A 148 -16.44 17.49 -23.38
C THR A 148 -16.34 18.86 -22.69
N ALA A 149 -15.82 19.88 -23.38
CA ALA A 149 -15.73 21.23 -22.85
C ALA A 149 -17.11 21.78 -22.47
N TYR A 150 -18.14 21.49 -23.27
CA TYR A 150 -19.51 21.84 -22.93
C TYR A 150 -20.02 21.04 -21.73
N ALA A 151 -19.79 19.73 -21.67
CA ALA A 151 -20.21 18.87 -20.56
C ALA A 151 -19.58 19.30 -19.22
N MET A 152 -18.34 19.78 -19.25
CA MET A 152 -17.58 20.20 -18.06
C MET A 152 -17.65 21.71 -17.77
N ARG A 153 -18.40 22.51 -18.55
CA ARG A 153 -18.35 23.98 -18.51
C ARG A 153 -18.66 24.62 -17.16
N ASN A 154 -19.35 23.90 -16.27
CA ASN A 154 -19.73 24.36 -14.95
C ASN A 154 -18.91 23.71 -13.82
N TYR A 155 -17.82 23.02 -14.17
CA TYR A 155 -16.90 22.40 -13.21
C TYR A 155 -15.66 23.25 -13.13
N ASN A 156 -15.40 23.80 -11.94
CA ASN A 156 -14.15 24.47 -11.63
C ASN A 156 -13.36 23.70 -10.57
N PHE A 157 -13.61 22.40 -10.40
CA PHE A 157 -12.93 21.58 -9.42
C PHE A 157 -12.06 20.50 -10.08
N ASP A 158 -11.09 20.00 -9.32
CA ASP A 158 -10.15 18.99 -9.76
C ASP A 158 -9.86 18.02 -8.61
N LEU A 159 -10.00 16.72 -8.89
CA LEU A 159 -9.82 15.65 -7.91
C LEU A 159 -8.47 14.96 -8.00
N GLU A 160 -7.65 15.29 -9.00
CA GLU A 160 -6.45 14.51 -9.37
C GLU A 160 -5.15 15.28 -9.05
N ILE A 161 -5.15 16.61 -9.23
CA ILE A 161 -3.94 17.42 -9.03
C ILE A 161 -3.53 17.46 -7.56
N LEU A 162 -4.46 17.65 -6.62
CA LEU A 162 -4.09 17.68 -5.19
C LEU A 162 -3.52 16.32 -4.74
N PRO A 163 -4.13 15.16 -5.04
CA PRO A 163 -3.49 13.87 -4.80
C PRO A 163 -2.10 13.75 -5.45
N ALA A 164 -1.92 14.17 -6.70
CA ALA A 164 -0.63 14.10 -7.39
C ALA A 164 0.45 14.97 -6.72
N ILE A 165 0.11 16.20 -6.32
CA ILE A 165 1.02 17.08 -5.55
C ILE A 165 1.38 16.42 -4.22
N MET A 166 0.40 15.88 -3.51
CA MET A 166 0.62 15.23 -2.22
C MET A 166 1.45 13.95 -2.36
N ALA A 167 1.30 13.21 -3.47
CA ALA A 167 2.12 12.07 -3.81
C ALA A 167 3.57 12.49 -4.12
N ASP A 168 3.79 13.51 -4.97
CA ASP A 168 5.13 14.05 -5.28
C ASP A 168 5.84 14.53 -3.99
N MET A 169 5.10 15.11 -3.03
CA MET A 169 5.64 15.56 -1.75
C MET A 169 5.96 14.40 -0.79
N ARG A 170 5.12 13.35 -0.76
CA ARG A 170 5.27 12.22 0.18
C ARG A 170 6.24 11.17 -0.32
N GLU A 171 6.42 11.00 -1.64
CA GLU A 171 7.32 10.00 -2.18
C GLU A 171 8.80 10.29 -1.84
N LEU A 172 9.17 11.58 -1.69
CA LEU A 172 10.52 12.04 -1.32
C LEU A 172 10.61 12.38 0.17
N LYS A 173 11.29 11.54 0.93
CA LYS A 173 11.32 11.64 2.39
C LYS A 173 12.34 12.69 2.82
N THR A 174 11.98 13.54 3.76
CA THR A 174 12.97 14.37 4.45
C THR A 174 13.83 13.51 5.39
N LYS A 175 14.98 14.04 5.84
CA LYS A 175 15.88 13.31 6.74
C LYS A 175 15.19 12.81 8.01
N ASN A 176 14.33 13.62 8.62
CA ASN A 176 13.66 13.21 9.86
C ASN A 176 12.61 12.13 9.61
N GLU A 177 11.95 12.13 8.45
CA GLU A 177 11.00 11.08 8.06
C GLU A 177 11.72 9.76 7.82
N ILE A 178 12.91 9.80 7.20
CA ILE A 178 13.77 8.62 7.06
C ILE A 178 14.15 8.05 8.43
N GLU A 179 14.45 8.89 9.44
CA GLU A 179 14.76 8.39 10.79
C GLU A 179 13.54 7.77 11.49
N LEU A 180 12.33 8.29 11.26
CA LEU A 180 11.09 7.68 11.75
C LEU A 180 10.83 6.33 11.08
N LEU A 181 10.98 6.25 9.75
CA LEU A 181 10.88 5.00 9.00
C LEU A 181 11.92 3.99 9.48
N LYS A 182 13.20 4.36 9.57
CA LYS A 182 14.24 3.47 10.12
C LYS A 182 13.88 2.93 11.50
N LYS A 183 13.24 3.75 12.34
CA LYS A 183 12.79 3.31 13.66
C LYS A 183 11.67 2.27 13.55
N ALA A 184 10.64 2.51 12.76
CA ALA A 184 9.58 1.54 12.47
C ALA A 184 10.17 0.22 11.93
N ILE A 185 11.03 0.31 10.93
CA ILE A 185 11.68 -0.82 10.26
C ILE A 185 12.55 -1.64 11.22
N THR A 186 13.35 -0.96 12.04
CA THR A 186 14.19 -1.64 13.04
C THR A 186 13.33 -2.40 14.05
N ILE A 187 12.19 -1.84 14.46
CA ILE A 187 11.25 -2.54 15.36
C ILE A 187 10.70 -3.81 14.68
N SER A 188 10.26 -3.71 13.42
CA SER A 188 9.80 -4.86 12.63
C SER A 188 10.89 -5.94 12.48
N VAL A 189 12.12 -5.53 12.22
CA VAL A 189 13.29 -6.42 12.16
C VAL A 189 13.47 -7.21 13.46
N VAL A 190 13.34 -6.55 14.62
CA VAL A 190 13.41 -7.27 15.90
C VAL A 190 12.24 -8.25 16.04
N GLY A 191 11.03 -7.87 15.63
CA GLY A 191 9.87 -8.77 15.65
C GLY A 191 10.12 -10.05 14.84
N GLN A 192 10.60 -9.88 13.60
CA GLN A 192 10.96 -10.99 12.71
C GLN A 192 12.03 -11.89 13.34
N ILE A 193 13.08 -11.32 13.93
CA ILE A 193 14.15 -12.07 14.59
C ILE A 193 13.62 -12.89 15.77
N GLU A 194 12.82 -12.29 16.64
CA GLU A 194 12.33 -12.97 17.85
C GLU A 194 11.33 -14.09 17.50
N VAL A 195 10.51 -13.91 16.45
CA VAL A 195 9.68 -14.99 15.93
C VAL A 195 10.51 -16.11 15.31
N MET A 196 11.55 -15.80 14.52
CA MET A 196 12.42 -16.85 13.96
C MET A 196 13.03 -17.73 15.06
N LYS A 197 13.49 -17.13 16.16
CA LYS A 197 14.00 -17.88 17.32
C LYS A 197 12.93 -18.71 18.02
N ALA A 198 11.71 -18.17 18.14
CA ALA A 198 10.61 -18.83 18.84
C ALA A 198 9.93 -19.92 18.01
N MET A 199 10.08 -19.90 16.68
CA MET A 199 9.33 -20.72 15.74
C MET A 199 9.47 -22.23 16.03
N HIS A 200 8.35 -22.92 16.17
CA HIS A 200 8.32 -24.39 16.21
C HIS A 200 6.99 -24.95 15.63
N PRO A 201 6.95 -26.24 15.25
CA PRO A 201 5.79 -26.85 14.57
C PRO A 201 4.44 -26.78 15.29
N GLN A 202 4.44 -26.62 16.61
CA GLN A 202 3.24 -26.63 17.44
C GLN A 202 2.67 -25.23 17.66
N MET A 203 3.38 -24.17 17.26
CA MET A 203 2.85 -22.82 17.32
C MET A 203 1.64 -22.67 16.38
N SER A 204 0.79 -21.73 16.74
CA SER A 204 -0.27 -21.19 15.89
C SER A 204 0.17 -19.93 15.16
N GLU A 205 -0.57 -19.57 14.12
CA GLU A 205 -0.40 -18.29 13.41
C GLU A 205 -0.63 -17.08 14.35
N ARG A 206 -1.57 -17.20 15.31
CA ARG A 206 -1.83 -16.13 16.31
C ARG A 206 -0.68 -15.93 17.29
N GLU A 207 0.01 -16.98 17.68
CA GLU A 207 1.19 -16.85 18.53
C GLU A 207 2.29 -16.06 17.82
N ILE A 208 2.52 -16.35 16.54
CA ILE A 208 3.49 -15.61 15.71
C ILE A 208 3.10 -14.13 15.59
N GLN A 209 1.83 -13.83 15.29
CA GLN A 209 1.32 -12.46 15.26
C GLN A 209 1.54 -11.77 16.61
N GLY A 210 1.16 -12.42 17.71
CA GLY A 210 1.27 -11.86 19.05
C GLY A 210 2.71 -11.56 19.50
N ILE A 211 3.69 -12.35 19.06
CA ILE A 211 5.11 -12.07 19.35
C ILE A 211 5.57 -10.78 18.65
N HIS A 212 5.24 -10.60 17.37
CA HIS A 212 5.56 -9.38 16.64
C HIS A 212 4.95 -8.17 17.35
N GLU A 213 3.64 -8.19 17.61
CA GLU A 213 2.93 -7.07 18.22
C GLU A 213 3.42 -6.77 19.64
N PHE A 214 3.79 -7.80 20.42
CA PHE A 214 4.42 -7.60 21.72
C PHE A 214 5.75 -6.84 21.59
N VAL A 215 6.61 -7.24 20.64
CA VAL A 215 7.87 -6.54 20.34
C VAL A 215 7.60 -5.10 19.90
N TYR A 216 6.59 -4.88 19.06
CA TYR A 216 6.23 -3.55 18.56
C TYR A 216 5.88 -2.61 19.71
N ARG A 217 4.97 -3.05 20.59
CA ARG A 217 4.56 -2.32 21.79
C ARG A 217 5.72 -2.10 22.74
N LYS A 218 6.61 -3.08 22.89
CA LYS A 218 7.80 -2.96 23.76
C LYS A 218 8.72 -1.81 23.34
N TYR A 219 8.83 -1.54 22.05
CA TYR A 219 9.66 -0.46 21.50
C TYR A 219 8.90 0.85 21.26
N GLY A 220 7.64 0.93 21.66
CA GLY A 220 6.83 2.14 21.60
C GLY A 220 6.20 2.42 20.23
N ALA A 221 6.08 1.41 19.36
CA ALA A 221 5.19 1.49 18.20
C ALA A 221 3.74 1.66 18.69
N ALA A 222 2.95 2.43 17.95
CA ALA A 222 1.55 2.67 18.30
C ALA A 222 0.72 1.40 18.07
N ASP A 223 0.92 0.77 16.91
CA ASP A 223 0.28 -0.47 16.47
C ASP A 223 1.10 -1.11 15.34
N GLU A 224 0.56 -2.16 14.72
CA GLU A 224 0.88 -2.58 13.36
C GLU A 224 0.47 -1.52 12.32
N GLY A 225 1.24 -1.40 11.24
CA GLY A 225 0.90 -0.45 10.16
C GLY A 225 -0.12 -0.95 9.15
N TYR A 226 -0.42 -2.25 9.19
CA TYR A 226 -1.42 -2.93 8.38
C TYR A 226 -1.77 -4.27 9.04
N PRO A 227 -2.93 -4.88 8.72
CA PRO A 227 -3.31 -6.17 9.30
C PRO A 227 -2.24 -7.24 9.06
N SER A 228 -1.72 -7.79 10.15
CA SER A 228 -0.71 -8.84 10.16
C SER A 228 -1.10 -10.04 9.31
N ILE A 229 -0.18 -10.51 8.45
CA ILE A 229 -0.36 -11.72 7.63
C ILE A 229 0.59 -12.79 8.14
N VAL A 230 0.02 -13.90 8.64
CA VAL A 230 0.79 -15.07 9.07
C VAL A 230 0.18 -16.31 8.41
N GLY A 231 0.75 -16.72 7.27
CA GLY A 231 0.24 -17.83 6.47
C GLY A 231 1.13 -19.07 6.56
N GLY A 232 0.71 -20.06 7.34
CA GLY A 232 1.33 -21.40 7.35
C GLY A 232 0.87 -22.26 6.18
N GLY A 233 1.80 -22.83 5.41
CA GLY A 233 1.52 -23.74 4.30
C GLY A 233 0.63 -23.13 3.22
N GLU A 234 -0.53 -23.75 2.98
CA GLU A 234 -1.51 -23.30 2.00
C GLU A 234 -2.02 -21.87 2.24
N ASN A 235 -2.05 -21.42 3.50
CA ASN A 235 -2.44 -20.05 3.84
C ASN A 235 -1.44 -19.03 3.30
N GLY A 236 -0.15 -19.40 3.19
CA GLY A 236 0.88 -18.58 2.58
C GLY A 236 0.66 -18.32 1.08
N CYS A 237 -0.24 -19.07 0.42
CA CYS A 237 -0.61 -18.84 -0.99
C CYS A 237 -1.72 -17.79 -1.16
N VAL A 238 -2.29 -17.25 -0.08
CA VAL A 238 -3.30 -16.19 -0.09
C VAL A 238 -2.63 -14.87 0.26
N LEU A 239 -2.55 -13.94 -0.71
CA LEU A 239 -1.70 -12.73 -0.60
C LEU A 239 -1.96 -11.90 0.66
N HIS A 240 -3.24 -11.64 0.98
CA HIS A 240 -3.66 -10.87 2.14
C HIS A 240 -4.43 -11.76 3.13
N TYR A 241 -3.83 -12.88 3.52
CA TYR A 241 -4.39 -13.76 4.54
C TYR A 241 -4.25 -13.15 5.94
N THR A 242 -5.36 -12.67 6.51
CA THR A 242 -5.36 -11.98 7.82
C THR A 242 -6.16 -12.74 8.89
N ASP A 243 -6.68 -13.93 8.57
CA ASP A 243 -7.47 -14.71 9.53
C ASP A 243 -6.56 -15.23 10.67
N ASN A 244 -5.33 -15.64 10.31
CA ASN A 244 -4.29 -16.11 11.22
C ASN A 244 -4.81 -17.17 12.20
N GLU A 245 -5.62 -18.13 11.75
CA GLU A 245 -6.35 -19.06 12.63
C GLU A 245 -5.76 -20.47 12.71
N LYS A 246 -4.73 -20.80 11.91
CA LYS A 246 -4.12 -22.14 11.94
C LYS A 246 -3.51 -22.38 13.31
N GLN A 247 -4.02 -23.41 13.99
CA GLN A 247 -3.65 -23.72 15.38
C GLN A 247 -2.30 -24.42 15.51
N LYS A 248 -1.82 -25.08 14.45
CA LYS A 248 -0.53 -25.78 14.41
C LYS A 248 0.08 -25.70 13.02
N LEU A 249 1.33 -25.25 12.94
CA LEU A 249 2.06 -25.09 11.68
C LEU A 249 2.58 -26.41 11.12
N ASN A 250 2.75 -27.44 11.96
CA ASN A 250 3.40 -28.69 11.61
C ASN A 250 4.78 -28.43 10.96
N ASN A 251 5.15 -29.11 9.87
CA ASN A 251 6.43 -28.90 9.17
C ASN A 251 6.25 -28.07 7.87
N GLN A 252 5.45 -27.01 7.92
CA GLN A 252 5.16 -26.15 6.76
C GLN A 252 6.11 -24.93 6.71
N LEU A 253 6.23 -24.31 5.53
CA LEU A 253 6.73 -22.94 5.48
C LEU A 253 5.68 -22.00 6.10
N VAL A 254 6.14 -20.89 6.64
CA VAL A 254 5.31 -19.84 7.23
C VAL A 254 5.73 -18.52 6.64
N LEU A 255 4.82 -17.89 5.88
CA LEU A 255 4.98 -16.54 5.36
C LEU A 255 4.47 -15.56 6.41
N MET A 256 5.31 -14.61 6.80
CA MET A 256 5.05 -13.63 7.85
C MET A 256 5.30 -12.24 7.30
N ASP A 257 4.24 -11.52 6.98
CA ASP A 257 4.25 -10.16 6.47
C ASP A 257 3.59 -9.22 7.48
N LEU A 258 4.44 -8.46 8.18
CA LEU A 258 4.06 -7.59 9.30
C LEU A 258 5.04 -6.42 9.42
N GLY A 259 4.51 -5.23 9.70
CA GLY A 259 5.28 -4.02 9.96
C GLY A 259 4.75 -3.23 11.15
N ALA A 260 5.66 -2.69 11.95
CA ALA A 260 5.32 -1.77 13.05
C ALA A 260 5.00 -0.37 12.52
N GLU A 261 4.04 0.31 13.13
CA GLU A 261 3.78 1.74 12.92
C GLU A 261 4.39 2.57 14.06
N PHE A 262 5.31 3.47 13.73
CA PHE A 262 5.97 4.36 14.67
C PHE A 262 5.73 5.83 14.31
N TYR A 263 4.96 6.54 15.16
CA TYR A 263 4.51 7.93 14.92
C TYR A 263 3.88 8.15 13.53
N GLY A 264 3.06 7.19 13.10
CA GLY A 264 2.35 7.20 11.82
C GLY A 264 3.19 6.72 10.63
N TYR A 265 4.50 6.48 10.78
CA TYR A 265 5.31 5.88 9.72
C TYR A 265 5.35 4.37 9.89
N THR A 266 5.11 3.63 8.81
CA THR A 266 5.09 2.16 8.83
C THR A 266 6.29 1.56 8.10
N ALA A 267 6.72 0.41 8.59
CA ALA A 267 7.57 -0.52 7.86
C ALA A 267 6.73 -1.51 7.05
N ASP A 268 7.37 -2.26 6.16
CA ASP A 268 6.77 -3.38 5.45
C ASP A 268 7.82 -4.48 5.23
N VAL A 269 7.68 -5.59 5.96
CA VAL A 269 8.72 -6.63 6.01
C VAL A 269 8.10 -8.00 6.01
N THR A 270 8.28 -8.71 4.90
CA THR A 270 7.92 -10.13 4.76
C THR A 270 9.13 -11.05 4.91
N ARG A 271 8.99 -12.10 5.72
CA ARG A 271 9.89 -13.27 5.75
C ARG A 271 9.09 -14.55 5.62
N THR A 272 9.65 -15.52 4.89
CA THR A 272 9.12 -16.88 4.84
C THR A 272 10.14 -17.83 5.47
N VAL A 273 9.73 -18.62 6.47
CA VAL A 273 10.63 -19.50 7.23
C VAL A 273 10.02 -20.90 7.43
N PRO A 274 10.84 -21.97 7.56
CA PRO A 274 10.34 -23.30 7.86
C PRO A 274 9.98 -23.42 9.34
N SER A 275 8.76 -23.84 9.68
CA SER A 275 8.30 -23.94 11.07
C SER A 275 9.13 -24.88 11.95
N ASN A 276 9.91 -25.78 11.36
CA ASN A 276 10.81 -26.70 12.04
C ASN A 276 12.30 -26.26 12.02
N GLY A 277 12.59 -25.07 11.50
CA GLY A 277 13.92 -24.48 11.46
C GLY A 277 14.84 -24.94 10.33
N VAL A 278 14.40 -25.82 9.43
CA VAL A 278 15.22 -26.33 8.31
C VAL A 278 14.41 -26.40 7.01
N PHE A 279 14.93 -25.81 5.93
CA PHE A 279 14.26 -25.88 4.63
C PHE A 279 14.42 -27.27 4.01
N SER A 280 13.33 -27.82 3.44
CA SER A 280 13.44 -28.97 2.53
C SER A 280 14.17 -28.59 1.25
N SER A 281 14.61 -29.59 0.48
CA SER A 281 15.25 -29.36 -0.82
C SER A 281 14.34 -28.57 -1.79
N GLU A 282 13.06 -28.89 -1.82
CA GLU A 282 12.04 -28.23 -2.64
C GLU A 282 11.79 -26.81 -2.15
N GLN A 283 11.55 -26.63 -0.84
CA GLN A 283 11.34 -25.32 -0.24
C GLN A 283 12.54 -24.40 -0.53
N ARG A 284 13.77 -24.90 -0.35
CA ARG A 284 15.00 -24.15 -0.62
C ARG A 284 15.16 -23.81 -2.09
N ALA A 285 14.83 -24.73 -3.00
CA ALA A 285 14.93 -24.49 -4.44
C ALA A 285 14.02 -23.34 -4.88
N LEU A 286 12.79 -23.30 -4.38
CA LEU A 286 11.85 -22.22 -4.68
C LEU A 286 12.24 -20.91 -3.98
N TYR A 287 12.64 -21.00 -2.71
CA TYR A 287 13.10 -19.86 -1.91
C TYR A 287 14.30 -19.15 -2.55
N GLN A 288 15.26 -19.92 -3.08
CA GLN A 288 16.44 -19.36 -3.74
C GLN A 288 16.07 -18.50 -4.95
N ILE A 289 15.04 -18.86 -5.72
CA ILE A 289 14.57 -18.05 -6.86
C ILE A 289 14.05 -16.70 -6.38
N VAL A 290 13.23 -16.69 -5.32
CA VAL A 290 12.70 -15.45 -4.72
C VAL A 290 13.84 -14.59 -4.17
N PHE A 291 14.79 -15.20 -3.45
CA PHE A 291 15.96 -14.52 -2.91
C PHE A 291 16.83 -13.90 -4.00
N ASP A 292 17.14 -14.65 -5.06
CA ASP A 292 17.95 -14.16 -6.19
C ASP A 292 17.24 -13.01 -6.92
N SER A 293 15.92 -13.10 -7.08
CA SER A 293 15.10 -12.03 -7.64
C SER A 293 15.16 -10.77 -6.78
N GLN A 294 15.04 -10.93 -5.46
CA GLN A 294 15.06 -9.81 -4.51
C GLN A 294 16.43 -9.13 -4.52
N GLU A 295 17.52 -9.87 -4.42
CA GLU A 295 18.88 -9.32 -4.42
C GLU A 295 19.20 -8.56 -5.72
N ALA A 296 18.79 -9.11 -6.86
CA ALA A 296 18.94 -8.44 -8.15
C ALA A 296 18.13 -7.13 -8.20
N SER A 297 16.89 -7.17 -7.71
CA SER A 297 15.97 -6.03 -7.70
C SER A 297 16.42 -4.93 -6.73
N ILE A 298 16.85 -5.28 -5.51
CA ILE A 298 17.45 -4.34 -4.54
C ILE A 298 18.65 -3.68 -5.19
N LYS A 299 19.58 -4.43 -5.78
CA LYS A 299 20.76 -3.86 -6.47
C LYS A 299 20.38 -2.91 -7.61
N ALA A 300 19.26 -3.17 -8.28
CA ALA A 300 18.76 -2.36 -9.38
C ALA A 300 17.96 -1.13 -8.92
N ALA A 301 17.56 -1.01 -7.65
CA ALA A 301 16.83 0.14 -7.10
C ALA A 301 17.73 1.39 -6.97
N LYS A 302 18.16 1.92 -8.11
CA LYS A 302 19.06 3.07 -8.26
C LYS A 302 18.33 4.25 -8.89
N VAL A 303 18.82 5.45 -8.59
CA VAL A 303 18.34 6.69 -9.18
C VAL A 303 18.30 6.59 -10.71
N GLY A 304 17.17 6.97 -11.31
CA GLY A 304 16.95 6.96 -12.75
C GLY A 304 16.35 5.66 -13.31
N ASN A 305 16.34 4.56 -12.55
CA ASN A 305 15.60 3.35 -12.96
C ASN A 305 14.10 3.52 -12.70
N SER A 306 13.25 2.81 -13.45
CA SER A 306 11.80 2.82 -13.23
C SER A 306 11.33 1.62 -12.40
N PHE A 307 10.19 1.75 -11.71
CA PHE A 307 9.51 0.63 -11.04
C PHE A 307 9.21 -0.53 -12.01
N ARG A 308 8.87 -0.20 -13.26
CA ARG A 308 8.61 -1.18 -14.31
C ARG A 308 9.86 -2.00 -14.63
N ASP A 309 11.02 -1.36 -14.74
CA ASP A 309 12.28 -2.06 -15.04
C ASP A 309 12.65 -3.01 -13.90
N LEU A 310 12.44 -2.60 -12.64
CA LEU A 310 12.62 -3.48 -11.49
C LEU A 310 11.68 -4.69 -11.57
N TYR A 311 10.39 -4.47 -11.81
CA TYR A 311 9.41 -5.55 -11.93
C TYR A 311 9.77 -6.54 -13.04
N LEU A 312 10.14 -6.04 -14.22
CA LEU A 312 10.54 -6.90 -15.35
C LEU A 312 11.78 -7.74 -15.01
N LEU A 313 12.78 -7.15 -14.36
CA LEU A 313 13.96 -7.87 -13.87
C LEU A 313 13.57 -8.99 -12.90
N SER A 314 12.72 -8.71 -11.92
CA SER A 314 12.22 -9.70 -10.97
C SER A 314 11.44 -10.81 -11.67
N TYR A 315 10.54 -10.42 -12.59
CA TYR A 315 9.70 -11.33 -13.35
C TYR A 315 10.53 -12.30 -14.20
N ASP A 316 11.56 -11.82 -14.89
CA ASP A 316 12.43 -12.64 -15.73
C ASP A 316 13.21 -13.67 -14.90
N ILE A 317 13.70 -13.29 -13.72
CA ILE A 317 14.40 -14.20 -12.79
C ILE A 317 13.45 -15.28 -12.28
N ILE A 318 12.25 -14.89 -11.83
CA ILE A 318 11.23 -15.82 -11.32
C ILE A 318 10.78 -16.77 -12.43
N ALA A 319 10.41 -16.24 -13.61
CA ALA A 319 9.99 -17.06 -14.74
C ALA A 319 11.08 -18.06 -15.15
N GLY A 320 12.33 -17.60 -15.30
CA GLY A 320 13.46 -18.49 -15.59
C GLY A 320 13.69 -19.54 -14.51
N GLY A 321 13.50 -19.21 -13.23
CA GLY A 321 13.57 -20.15 -12.13
C GLY A 321 12.46 -21.22 -12.16
N LEU A 322 11.22 -20.79 -12.36
CA LEU A 322 10.06 -21.69 -12.46
C LEU A 322 10.16 -22.63 -13.67
N MET A 323 10.66 -22.14 -14.81
CA MET A 323 10.95 -22.98 -15.99
C MET A 323 12.00 -24.04 -15.69
N LYS A 324 13.11 -23.66 -15.02
CA LYS A 324 14.18 -24.61 -14.64
C LYS A 324 13.69 -25.72 -13.70
N LEU A 325 12.71 -25.42 -12.86
CA LEU A 325 12.07 -26.41 -11.97
C LEU A 325 10.96 -27.22 -12.65
N GLY A 326 10.61 -26.92 -13.91
CA GLY A 326 9.53 -27.56 -14.64
C GLY A 326 8.14 -27.24 -14.08
N ILE A 327 7.98 -26.09 -13.42
CA ILE A 327 6.69 -25.63 -12.88
C ILE A 327 5.85 -24.93 -13.95
N ILE A 328 6.52 -24.29 -14.92
CA ILE A 328 5.90 -23.65 -16.10
C ILE A 328 6.65 -24.06 -17.37
N GLU A 329 5.97 -23.99 -18.50
CA GLU A 329 6.54 -24.25 -19.83
C GLU A 329 6.90 -22.95 -20.56
N GLU A 330 6.14 -21.88 -20.33
CA GLU A 330 6.30 -20.59 -21.00
C GLU A 330 6.47 -19.43 -20.00
N VAL A 331 7.31 -18.45 -20.34
CA VAL A 331 7.59 -17.27 -19.48
C VAL A 331 6.31 -16.50 -19.10
N SER A 332 5.32 -16.46 -19.98
CA SER A 332 4.05 -15.77 -19.75
C SER A 332 3.20 -16.41 -18.63
N GLU A 333 3.47 -17.67 -18.28
CA GLU A 333 2.75 -18.38 -17.23
C GLU A 333 3.21 -18.01 -15.83
N ALA A 334 4.38 -17.41 -15.67
CA ALA A 334 4.89 -17.02 -14.36
C ALA A 334 3.93 -16.08 -13.60
N LYS A 335 3.14 -15.26 -14.31
CA LYS A 335 2.08 -14.43 -13.71
C LYS A 335 1.02 -15.23 -12.93
N LYS A 336 0.85 -16.53 -13.20
CA LYS A 336 -0.02 -17.42 -12.41
C LYS A 336 0.49 -17.60 -10.97
N TYR A 337 1.82 -17.57 -10.80
CA TYR A 337 2.51 -17.86 -9.54
C TYR A 337 3.20 -16.64 -8.94
N TYR A 338 3.38 -15.56 -9.70
CA TYR A 338 3.80 -14.23 -9.23
C TYR A 338 2.76 -13.16 -9.65
N PRO A 339 1.63 -13.07 -8.91
CA PRO A 339 0.44 -12.34 -9.34
C PRO A 339 0.38 -10.85 -8.93
N HIS A 340 1.39 -10.33 -8.23
CA HIS A 340 1.41 -8.96 -7.69
C HIS A 340 2.58 -8.13 -8.25
N GLY A 341 2.63 -6.86 -7.85
CA GLY A 341 3.76 -5.96 -8.15
C GLY A 341 5.03 -6.36 -7.40
N LEU A 342 6.13 -5.65 -7.65
CA LEU A 342 7.39 -5.86 -6.94
C LEU A 342 7.61 -4.86 -5.81
N SER A 343 7.01 -3.68 -5.91
CA SER A 343 7.44 -2.53 -5.15
C SER A 343 6.35 -1.48 -5.09
N HIS A 344 6.19 -0.89 -3.91
CA HIS A 344 5.43 0.34 -3.68
C HIS A 344 6.22 1.28 -2.77
N HIS A 345 5.80 2.53 -2.69
CA HIS A 345 6.34 3.44 -1.68
C HIS A 345 5.82 3.06 -0.29
N ILE A 346 6.63 3.36 0.73
CA ILE A 346 6.25 3.30 2.15
C ILE A 346 6.46 4.66 2.81
N GLY A 347 5.68 4.93 3.85
CA GLY A 347 5.69 6.23 4.52
C GLY A 347 4.64 6.30 5.62
N LEU A 348 3.75 7.28 5.52
CA LEU A 348 2.63 7.44 6.45
C LEU A 348 1.48 6.45 6.19
N ASP A 349 1.49 5.81 5.03
CA ASP A 349 0.63 4.67 4.68
C ASP A 349 1.58 3.52 4.25
N VAL A 350 1.17 2.26 4.42
CA VAL A 350 1.94 1.09 3.95
C VAL A 350 2.14 1.14 2.44
N HIS A 351 1.05 1.39 1.71
CA HIS A 351 1.08 1.77 0.32
C HIS A 351 1.04 3.30 0.23
N ASP A 352 2.19 3.93 0.48
CA ASP A 352 2.36 5.38 0.49
C ASP A 352 2.08 5.94 -0.92
N PRO A 353 1.40 7.11 -1.03
CA PRO A 353 1.23 7.77 -2.31
C PRO A 353 2.57 8.10 -2.95
N GLY A 354 2.64 7.82 -4.25
CA GLY A 354 3.72 8.23 -5.13
C GLY A 354 3.21 8.31 -6.56
N ASN A 355 3.93 9.02 -7.41
CA ASN A 355 3.62 9.15 -8.82
C ASN A 355 4.29 8.07 -9.68
N TYR A 356 5.05 7.16 -9.05
CA TYR A 356 5.67 5.99 -9.69
C TYR A 356 6.46 6.33 -10.97
N LYS A 357 7.12 7.50 -10.96
CA LYS A 357 8.04 7.96 -12.00
C LYS A 357 9.39 7.21 -11.86
N LEU A 358 10.48 7.83 -12.28
CA LEU A 358 11.82 7.29 -12.06
C LEU A 358 12.20 7.39 -10.59
N LEU A 359 12.96 6.40 -10.11
CA LEU A 359 13.50 6.42 -8.75
C LEU A 359 14.42 7.62 -8.55
N ALA A 360 14.28 8.26 -7.39
CA ALA A 360 15.04 9.44 -7.00
C ALA A 360 15.61 9.27 -5.58
N PRO A 361 16.65 10.04 -5.20
CA PRO A 361 17.16 10.02 -3.84
C PRO A 361 16.08 10.31 -2.80
N ASN A 362 16.17 9.65 -1.65
CA ASN A 362 15.24 9.75 -0.52
C ASN A 362 13.86 9.14 -0.75
N MET A 363 13.63 8.40 -1.83
CA MET A 363 12.50 7.47 -1.89
C MET A 363 12.79 6.27 -0.99
N VAL A 364 11.77 5.84 -0.25
CA VAL A 364 11.77 4.54 0.44
C VAL A 364 10.68 3.69 -0.19
N ILE A 365 11.05 2.50 -0.64
CA ILE A 365 10.19 1.58 -1.40
C ILE A 365 10.37 0.15 -0.89
N THR A 366 9.35 -0.69 -1.05
CA THR A 366 9.48 -2.14 -0.83
C THR A 366 10.16 -2.82 -2.02
N ILE A 367 10.79 -3.97 -1.80
CA ILE A 367 11.19 -4.93 -2.84
C ILE A 367 10.75 -6.32 -2.40
N GLU A 368 9.63 -6.79 -2.95
CA GLU A 368 8.83 -7.92 -2.46
C GLU A 368 8.50 -8.97 -3.54
N PRO A 369 9.48 -9.61 -4.19
CA PRO A 369 9.18 -10.75 -5.06
C PRO A 369 8.50 -11.88 -4.28
N GLY A 370 7.61 -12.61 -4.95
CA GLY A 370 6.94 -13.76 -4.37
C GLY A 370 6.55 -14.84 -5.37
N ILE A 371 6.48 -16.08 -4.89
CA ILE A 371 6.00 -17.24 -5.62
C ILE A 371 4.95 -17.96 -4.77
N TYR A 372 3.79 -18.22 -5.35
CA TYR A 372 2.65 -18.86 -4.67
C TYR A 372 2.12 -20.01 -5.52
N ILE A 373 2.27 -21.24 -5.07
CA ILE A 373 1.85 -22.43 -5.81
C ILE A 373 0.72 -23.12 -5.03
N PRO A 374 -0.55 -22.75 -5.26
CA PRO A 374 -1.67 -23.35 -4.55
C PRO A 374 -1.83 -24.82 -4.93
N GLN A 375 -2.46 -25.59 -4.04
CA GLN A 375 -2.87 -26.97 -4.31
C GLN A 375 -3.65 -27.09 -5.62
N GLY A 376 -3.37 -28.14 -6.40
CA GLY A 376 -4.02 -28.38 -7.69
C GLY A 376 -3.40 -27.59 -8.86
N SER A 377 -2.34 -26.82 -8.62
CA SER A 377 -1.53 -26.23 -9.69
C SER A 377 -1.06 -27.32 -10.68
N PRO A 378 -1.04 -27.04 -12.00
CA PRO A 378 -0.67 -28.00 -13.05
C PRO A 378 0.85 -28.27 -13.11
N CYS A 379 1.42 -28.70 -11.98
CA CYS A 379 2.82 -29.05 -11.80
C CYS A 379 2.94 -30.23 -10.81
N ASP A 380 4.15 -30.71 -10.57
CA ASP A 380 4.42 -31.76 -9.58
C ASP A 380 3.87 -31.37 -8.18
N PRO A 381 3.06 -32.22 -7.51
CA PRO A 381 2.48 -31.93 -6.20
C PRO A 381 3.48 -31.58 -5.09
N LYS A 382 4.77 -31.93 -5.24
CA LYS A 382 5.80 -31.51 -4.28
C LYS A 382 5.97 -29.99 -4.17
N TRP A 383 5.49 -29.24 -5.17
CA TRP A 383 5.53 -27.78 -5.18
C TRP A 383 4.27 -27.13 -4.59
N TRP A 384 3.21 -27.90 -4.34
CA TRP A 384 1.94 -27.36 -3.86
C TRP A 384 2.03 -26.81 -2.44
N ASN A 385 1.20 -25.82 -2.16
CA ASN A 385 1.08 -25.12 -0.89
C ASN A 385 2.40 -24.46 -0.43
N LEU A 386 3.25 -24.11 -1.39
CA LEU A 386 4.43 -23.28 -1.17
C LEU A 386 4.11 -21.85 -1.56
N GLY A 387 3.88 -21.01 -0.55
CA GLY A 387 3.85 -19.56 -0.67
C GLY A 387 5.12 -18.96 -0.07
N ILE A 388 5.88 -18.23 -0.87
CA ILE A 388 7.14 -17.60 -0.46
C ILE A 388 7.13 -16.16 -0.94
N ARG A 389 7.30 -15.23 -0.01
CA ARG A 389 7.62 -13.81 -0.26
C ARG A 389 8.79 -13.41 0.63
N ILE A 390 9.68 -12.59 0.07
CA ILE A 390 10.79 -11.98 0.80
C ILE A 390 10.76 -10.50 0.47
N GLU A 391 10.64 -9.66 1.48
CA GLU A 391 10.41 -8.23 1.30
C GLU A 391 11.30 -7.40 2.20
N ASP A 392 11.78 -6.29 1.65
CA ASP A 392 12.57 -5.32 2.39
C ASP A 392 12.21 -3.89 2.00
N ASP A 393 12.38 -3.03 2.99
CA ASP A 393 12.28 -1.59 2.85
C ASP A 393 13.64 -1.02 2.41
N VAL A 394 13.68 -0.44 1.21
CA VAL A 394 14.89 0.05 0.55
C VAL A 394 14.86 1.55 0.40
N LEU A 395 15.87 2.22 0.97
CA LEU A 395 16.14 3.63 0.75
C LEU A 395 16.99 3.80 -0.52
N VAL A 396 16.43 4.51 -1.51
CA VAL A 396 17.16 4.92 -2.72
C VAL A 396 18.04 6.12 -2.38
N THR A 397 19.35 6.01 -2.62
CA THR A 397 20.32 7.11 -2.45
C THR A 397 21.09 7.39 -3.73
N SER A 398 21.83 8.50 -3.76
CA SER A 398 22.72 8.82 -4.88
C SER A 398 23.86 7.81 -5.08
N GLU A 399 24.30 7.14 -4.01
CA GLU A 399 25.40 6.15 -4.05
C GLU A 399 24.90 4.72 -4.34
N GLY A 400 23.58 4.52 -4.31
CA GLY A 400 22.93 3.23 -4.47
C GLY A 400 21.87 2.95 -3.40
N PRO A 401 21.21 1.79 -3.48
CA PRO A 401 20.17 1.39 -2.55
C PRO A 401 20.77 0.97 -1.20
N ILE A 402 20.06 1.30 -0.13
CA ILE A 402 20.34 0.84 1.24
C ILE A 402 19.12 0.04 1.69
N ASN A 403 19.32 -1.26 1.94
CA ASN A 403 18.30 -2.10 2.56
C ASN A 403 18.22 -1.76 4.06
N LEU A 404 17.11 -1.14 4.48
CA LEU A 404 16.89 -0.68 5.85
C LEU A 404 16.47 -1.83 6.79
N SER A 405 15.90 -2.90 6.24
CA SER A 405 15.44 -4.10 6.97
C SER A 405 16.42 -5.28 6.91
N ALA A 406 17.65 -5.04 6.42
CA ALA A 406 18.69 -6.06 6.24
C ALA A 406 19.08 -6.81 7.54
N GLY A 407 18.74 -6.28 8.71
CA GLY A 407 18.97 -6.94 9.99
C GLY A 407 18.15 -8.20 10.20
N ALA A 408 16.99 -8.35 9.54
CA ALA A 408 16.23 -9.60 9.55
C ALA A 408 16.78 -10.52 8.45
N PRO A 409 17.35 -11.69 8.78
CA PRO A 409 18.04 -12.52 7.80
C PRO A 409 17.11 -13.00 6.69
N ARG A 410 17.66 -13.14 5.49
CA ARG A 410 16.94 -13.52 4.26
C ARG A 410 17.56 -14.72 3.59
N LYS A 411 18.87 -14.89 3.68
CA LYS A 411 19.49 -16.07 3.11
C LYS A 411 19.06 -17.29 3.92
N TRP A 412 18.58 -18.34 3.25
CA TRP A 412 18.08 -19.57 3.91
C TRP A 412 19.05 -20.09 4.99
N SER A 413 20.37 -20.05 4.74
CA SER A 413 21.38 -20.52 5.69
C SER A 413 21.51 -19.65 6.95
N GLU A 414 21.25 -18.35 6.82
CA GLU A 414 21.28 -17.40 7.94
C GLU A 414 20.01 -17.51 8.77
N ILE A 415 18.86 -17.74 8.12
CA ILE A 415 17.60 -18.07 8.77
C ILE A 415 17.78 -19.35 9.59
N GLU A 416 18.23 -20.45 8.99
CA GLU A 416 18.45 -21.72 9.70
C GLU A 416 19.47 -21.59 10.85
N ALA A 417 20.44 -20.68 10.74
CA ALA A 417 21.38 -20.43 11.82
C ALA A 417 20.71 -19.67 12.98
N LEU A 418 19.94 -18.61 12.68
CA LEU A 418 19.22 -17.82 13.67
C LEU A 418 18.17 -18.65 14.41
N MET A 419 17.43 -19.50 13.69
CA MET A 419 16.37 -20.35 14.28
C MET A 419 16.91 -21.43 15.24
N ARG A 420 18.24 -21.65 15.30
CA ARG A 420 18.87 -22.53 16.30
C ARG A 420 19.22 -21.80 17.60
N GLU A 421 19.15 -20.48 17.62
CA GLU A 421 19.37 -19.72 18.84
C GLU A 421 18.21 -19.92 19.82
N GLU A 422 18.50 -19.96 21.12
CA GLU A 422 17.46 -20.07 22.15
C GLU A 422 16.52 -18.86 22.13
N SER A 423 15.22 -19.11 22.13
CA SER A 423 14.22 -18.07 22.37
C SER A 423 13.98 -17.85 23.85
N VAL A 424 13.84 -16.58 24.24
CA VAL A 424 13.41 -16.23 25.61
C VAL A 424 11.98 -16.72 25.91
N LEU A 425 11.17 -16.94 24.88
CA LEU A 425 9.79 -17.38 25.02
C LEU A 425 9.67 -18.85 25.43
N GLU A 426 10.69 -19.68 25.19
CA GLU A 426 10.74 -21.05 25.72
C GLU A 426 10.69 -21.08 27.25
N LYS A 427 11.21 -20.04 27.89
CA LYS A 427 11.24 -19.88 29.36
C LYS A 427 10.02 -19.09 29.87
N PHE A 428 9.21 -18.53 28.99
CA PHE A 428 8.00 -17.77 29.32
C PHE A 428 6.77 -18.69 29.36
N VAL A 429 6.65 -19.46 30.46
CA VAL A 429 5.55 -20.41 30.64
C VAL A 429 4.36 -19.74 31.31
N LEU A 430 3.22 -19.70 30.62
CA LEU A 430 1.94 -19.23 31.17
C LEU A 430 1.22 -20.37 31.92
N PRO A 431 0.39 -20.05 32.94
CA PRO A 431 -0.41 -21.05 33.64
C PRO A 431 -1.45 -21.71 32.73
N GLU A 432 -1.80 -22.96 33.02
CA GLU A 432 -2.92 -23.66 32.37
C GLU A 432 -4.24 -22.95 32.67
N ILE A 433 -4.95 -22.46 31.64
CA ILE A 433 -6.13 -21.60 31.79
C ILE A 433 -7.25 -22.30 32.60
N ASP A 434 -7.46 -23.60 32.38
CA ASP A 434 -8.48 -24.39 33.08
C ASP A 434 -8.21 -24.51 34.60
N THR A 435 -6.99 -24.21 35.05
CA THR A 435 -6.65 -24.19 36.48
C THR A 435 -7.01 -22.88 37.16
N LEU A 436 -7.29 -21.82 36.39
CA LEU A 436 -7.48 -20.46 36.90
C LEU A 436 -8.95 -20.12 37.19
N VAL A 437 -9.90 -20.72 36.47
CA VAL A 437 -11.35 -20.48 36.63
C VAL A 437 -12.04 -21.82 36.88
N LYS A 438 -12.58 -22.01 38.09
CA LYS A 438 -13.24 -23.25 38.54
C LYS A 438 -14.72 -23.29 38.24
#